data_AF-Q2HBL2-F1
#
_entry.id   AF-Q2HBL2-F1
#
_cell.length_a   1.000
_cell.length_b   1.000
_cell.length_c   1.000
_cell.angle_alpha   90.00
_cell.angle_beta   90.00
_cell.angle_gamma   90.00
#
_symmetry.space_group_name_H-M   'P 1'
#
loop_
_entity.id
_entity.type
_entity.pdbx_description
1 polymer ?
#
loop_
_entity_poly.entity_id
_entity_poly.type
_entity_poly.pdbx_seq_one_letter_code
_entity_poly.pdbx_strand_id
1 'polypeptide(L)'
;MSSRTTATGGTSSSNRRAPPTTTPANVASGRATPATQPTRRPRSSSNAAASSSSVAVNGPKPLFGVEIEIFVKLRPELERAIYTRRQRGEQLDEEYWRNWNFALSNEKGNQPLKDKQRECVGQAIEALIEGALGPNHHWKCEPDASLKEWALTEPPEPRKWWGIEIISPPMSAARQWRQEIHEVFAAVAEEFELWTSTFCACHVHVSPGPLKSSKYNFDQLVQIACASHFWEEALKTILPEERKINRYAQPNATVFANAEYNTVSRYTWAPVFQAVKSAAGTAQKFAARYPSEDRTKYAYAMFACLMAGAKVTDPDPSDTAERYLSSNFLPLPELGTVELRRQAGVASAHSTIQRALLALTLHVSALQYDFVAAASRRDHPTQAELKTELSLAIKRLPASCRGDRFLKCAATPTCPPPPAGGTSNPYEIWHPDPSNERPVIPTRYPAPSYPVVVREVVEVLMREGKQLVLRWVTVGRTRVRRVCRQLGIK
;
A
#
# COMPACT_ATOMS: atom_id res chain seq x y z
N MET A 1 -31.57 36.22 0.85
CA MET A 1 -31.74 37.04 -0.38
C MET A 1 -31.18 36.26 -1.55
N SER A 2 -31.89 36.30 -2.68
CA SER A 2 -31.73 35.56 -3.94
C SER A 2 -32.09 34.08 -3.95
N SER A 3 -33.25 33.86 -4.57
CA SER A 3 -33.97 32.65 -4.88
C SER A 3 -34.31 32.65 -6.38
N ARG A 4 -34.64 31.47 -6.93
CA ARG A 4 -35.14 31.14 -8.29
C ARG A 4 -34.03 30.67 -9.27
N THR A 5 -34.25 29.72 -10.18
CA THR A 5 -35.52 29.28 -10.80
C THR A 5 -35.39 27.86 -11.36
N THR A 6 -36.42 27.02 -11.15
CA THR A 6 -36.72 25.82 -11.93
C THR A 6 -37.44 26.19 -13.22
N ALA A 7 -37.08 25.57 -14.35
CA ALA A 7 -37.86 25.61 -15.59
C ALA A 7 -37.99 24.21 -16.18
N THR A 8 -39.24 23.74 -16.23
CA THR A 8 -39.76 22.61 -17.00
C THR A 8 -40.17 23.08 -18.40
N GLY A 9 -39.93 22.26 -19.43
CA GLY A 9 -40.53 22.46 -20.76
C GLY A 9 -40.39 21.20 -21.63
N GLY A 10 -41.53 20.65 -22.08
CA GLY A 10 -41.61 19.59 -23.11
C GLY A 10 -41.24 20.11 -24.51
N THR A 11 -41.07 19.30 -25.55
CA THR A 11 -42.10 18.49 -26.22
C THR A 11 -41.50 17.79 -27.47
N SER A 12 -42.23 16.79 -27.98
CA SER A 12 -42.37 16.41 -29.41
C SER A 12 -41.42 15.38 -30.07
N SER A 13 -41.98 14.17 -30.22
CA SER A 13 -42.23 13.37 -31.44
C SER A 13 -41.23 13.26 -32.61
N SER A 14 -41.02 11.98 -32.96
CA SER A 14 -40.98 11.36 -34.31
C SER A 14 -39.85 11.72 -35.30
N ASN A 15 -39.07 10.71 -35.71
CA ASN A 15 -39.30 10.06 -37.00
C ASN A 15 -38.45 8.79 -37.22
N ARG A 16 -39.13 7.76 -37.72
CA ARG A 16 -38.57 6.53 -38.30
C ARG A 16 -37.96 6.84 -39.67
N ARG A 17 -36.79 6.27 -39.97
CA ARG A 17 -36.41 5.86 -41.35
C ARG A 17 -35.27 4.82 -41.29
N ALA A 18 -35.60 3.59 -41.69
CA ALA A 18 -34.69 2.68 -42.40
C ALA A 18 -34.87 2.94 -43.92
N PRO A 19 -34.22 2.25 -44.90
CA PRO A 19 -33.13 1.24 -44.91
C PRO A 19 -32.01 1.74 -45.91
N PRO A 20 -31.17 0.98 -46.67
CA PRO A 20 -31.11 -0.46 -46.93
C PRO A 20 -29.74 -1.18 -46.95
N THR A 21 -29.91 -2.50 -46.87
CA THR A 21 -29.06 -3.62 -47.32
C THR A 21 -28.31 -3.40 -48.64
N THR A 22 -27.02 -3.74 -48.65
CA THR A 22 -26.35 -4.38 -49.81
C THR A 22 -25.21 -5.28 -49.32
N THR A 23 -25.24 -6.55 -49.74
CA THR A 23 -24.12 -7.49 -49.81
C THR A 23 -23.85 -7.70 -51.30
N PRO A 24 -22.60 -7.90 -51.75
CA PRO A 24 -22.25 -9.27 -52.14
C PRO A 24 -20.79 -9.68 -51.84
N ALA A 25 -20.62 -10.99 -51.94
CA ALA A 25 -19.45 -11.81 -51.70
C ALA A 25 -18.24 -11.50 -52.59
N ASN A 26 -17.04 -11.83 -52.08
CA ASN A 26 -16.01 -12.62 -52.76
C ASN A 26 -14.78 -12.78 -51.86
N VAL A 27 -14.56 -13.97 -51.29
CA VAL A 27 -13.23 -14.35 -50.77
C VAL A 27 -12.84 -15.66 -51.42
N ALA A 28 -11.86 -15.54 -52.32
CA ALA A 28 -11.22 -16.63 -53.01
C ALA A 28 -10.39 -17.47 -52.03
N SER A 29 -10.52 -18.79 -52.20
CA SER A 29 -9.72 -19.84 -51.61
C SER A 29 -8.27 -19.79 -52.12
N GLY A 30 -7.32 -19.45 -51.24
CA GLY A 30 -5.89 -19.55 -51.48
C GLY A 30 -5.28 -20.71 -50.68
N ARG A 31 -4.94 -21.78 -51.39
CA ARG A 31 -4.40 -23.05 -50.92
C ARG A 31 -2.95 -22.90 -50.43
N ALA A 32 -2.69 -23.43 -49.24
CA ALA A 32 -1.36 -23.53 -48.65
C ALA A 32 -0.45 -24.52 -49.41
N THR A 33 0.83 -24.18 -49.53
CA THR A 33 1.95 -25.10 -49.75
C THR A 33 3.07 -24.76 -48.76
N PRO A 34 3.69 -25.75 -48.10
CA PRO A 34 4.73 -25.50 -47.10
C PRO A 34 6.10 -25.38 -47.78
N ALA A 35 6.77 -24.23 -47.56
CA ALA A 35 8.16 -24.05 -47.93
C ALA A 35 9.09 -24.57 -46.82
N THR A 36 9.99 -25.43 -47.26
CA THR A 36 11.05 -26.15 -46.55
C THR A 36 11.98 -25.20 -45.78
N GLN A 37 12.18 -25.46 -44.49
CA GLN A 37 13.21 -24.79 -43.68
C GLN A 37 14.60 -25.38 -43.97
N PRO A 38 15.64 -24.56 -44.20
CA PRO A 38 17.03 -25.02 -44.15
C PRO A 38 17.55 -24.99 -42.70
N THR A 39 18.07 -26.13 -42.27
CA THR A 39 18.79 -26.39 -41.02
C THR A 39 20.04 -25.51 -40.91
N ARG A 40 20.04 -24.59 -39.94
CA ARG A 40 21.18 -23.70 -39.64
C ARG A 40 22.03 -24.32 -38.52
N ARG A 41 23.27 -24.68 -38.85
CA ARG A 41 24.32 -25.14 -37.91
C ARG A 41 24.62 -24.09 -36.82
N PRO A 42 25.00 -24.52 -35.60
CA PRO A 42 25.44 -23.62 -34.54
C PRO A 42 26.85 -23.10 -34.85
N ARG A 43 27.03 -21.78 -34.93
CA ARG A 43 28.34 -21.12 -35.01
C ARG A 43 28.90 -20.92 -33.61
N SER A 44 30.15 -21.35 -33.47
CA SER A 44 31.03 -21.23 -32.31
C SER A 44 31.23 -19.79 -31.86
N SER A 45 31.21 -19.60 -30.54
CA SER A 45 31.55 -18.39 -29.81
C SER A 45 33.04 -18.04 -29.92
N SER A 46 33.36 -16.91 -30.53
CA SER A 46 34.66 -16.24 -30.38
C SER A 46 34.47 -14.96 -29.57
N ASN A 47 35.11 -14.93 -28.39
CA ASN A 47 35.19 -13.78 -27.49
C ASN A 47 35.99 -12.65 -28.15
N ALA A 48 35.34 -11.53 -28.44
CA ALA A 48 36.00 -10.26 -28.72
C ALA A 48 35.74 -9.33 -27.54
N ALA A 49 36.82 -8.96 -26.83
CA ALA A 49 36.81 -7.96 -25.77
C ALA A 49 36.48 -6.59 -26.37
N ALA A 50 35.24 -6.14 -26.15
CA ALA A 50 34.79 -4.81 -26.56
C ALA A 50 35.09 -3.79 -25.45
N SER A 51 35.79 -2.73 -25.84
CA SER A 51 36.01 -1.51 -25.08
C SER A 51 34.70 -0.97 -24.48
N SER A 52 34.69 -0.79 -23.16
CA SER A 52 33.56 -0.28 -22.40
C SER A 52 33.34 1.22 -22.64
N SER A 53 32.72 1.57 -23.77
CA SER A 53 32.00 2.83 -23.87
C SER A 53 30.88 2.78 -22.83
N SER A 54 30.90 3.70 -21.86
CA SER A 54 29.83 3.84 -20.87
C SER A 54 28.53 4.23 -21.58
N VAL A 55 27.79 3.23 -22.07
CA VAL A 55 26.42 3.40 -22.52
C VAL A 55 25.68 4.01 -21.35
N ALA A 56 25.25 5.26 -21.49
CA ALA A 56 24.42 5.92 -20.51
C ALA A 56 23.28 4.96 -20.20
N VAL A 57 23.24 4.45 -18.96
CA VAL A 57 22.22 3.49 -18.54
C VAL A 57 20.91 4.26 -18.54
N ASN A 58 20.20 4.21 -19.67
CA ASN A 58 18.84 4.71 -19.87
C ASN A 58 17.86 3.80 -19.11
N GLY A 59 18.12 3.59 -17.82
CA GLY A 59 17.24 2.87 -16.93
C GLY A 59 15.93 3.64 -16.72
N PRO A 60 14.90 2.96 -16.19
CA PRO A 60 13.63 3.60 -15.87
C PRO A 60 13.87 4.77 -14.92
N LYS A 61 13.17 5.88 -15.17
CA LYS A 61 13.20 7.10 -14.35
C LYS A 61 11.82 7.36 -13.74
N PRO A 62 11.31 6.44 -12.91
CA PRO A 62 9.96 6.55 -12.37
C PRO A 62 9.81 7.81 -11.53
N LEU A 63 8.58 8.32 -11.48
CA LEU A 63 8.17 9.24 -10.42
C LEU A 63 7.51 8.42 -9.32
N PHE A 64 7.60 8.89 -8.08
CA PHE A 64 6.88 8.30 -6.98
C PHE A 64 6.44 9.35 -5.97
N GLY A 65 5.38 9.06 -5.23
CA GLY A 65 4.95 9.82 -4.06
C GLY A 65 4.80 8.88 -2.87
N VAL A 66 5.01 9.40 -1.67
CA VAL A 66 4.82 8.70 -0.42
C VAL A 66 3.75 9.39 0.41
N GLU A 67 2.85 8.60 0.99
CA GLU A 67 1.89 9.01 2.01
C GLU A 67 2.32 8.35 3.32
N ILE A 68 2.51 9.14 4.37
CA ILE A 68 3.07 8.71 5.65
C ILE A 68 2.04 8.98 6.73
N GLU A 69 1.34 7.93 7.14
CA GLU A 69 0.45 8.00 8.30
C GLU A 69 1.30 7.86 9.58
N ILE A 70 1.23 8.85 10.48
CA ILE A 70 2.08 8.91 11.66
C ILE A 70 1.36 9.56 12.84
N PHE A 71 1.75 9.20 14.06
CA PHE A 71 1.35 9.92 15.26
C PHE A 71 2.46 10.85 15.69
N VAL A 72 2.09 12.10 16.01
CA VAL A 72 3.00 13.12 16.50
C VAL A 72 2.58 13.61 17.87
N LYS A 73 3.55 14.00 18.70
CA LYS A 73 3.31 14.67 19.98
C LYS A 73 4.31 15.80 20.12
N LEU A 74 3.83 16.99 20.48
CA LEU A 74 4.71 18.14 20.67
C LEU A 74 5.74 17.84 21.77
N ARG A 75 7.00 18.24 21.57
CA ARG A 75 8.03 18.07 22.59
C ARG A 75 7.69 18.87 23.85
N PRO A 76 7.96 18.34 25.06
CA PRO A 76 7.63 19.02 26.31
C PRO A 76 8.27 20.40 26.47
N GLU A 77 9.46 20.62 25.90
CA GLU A 77 10.17 21.89 25.94
C GLU A 77 9.42 22.96 25.15
N LEU A 78 9.06 22.67 23.90
CA LEU A 78 8.30 23.58 23.05
C LEU A 78 6.88 23.79 23.59
N GLU A 79 6.21 22.73 24.04
CA GLU A 79 4.89 22.81 24.69
C GLU A 79 4.90 23.81 25.85
N ARG A 80 5.90 23.70 26.74
CA ARG A 80 6.05 24.58 27.90
C ARG A 80 6.41 26.01 27.48
N ALA A 81 7.24 26.19 26.46
CA ALA A 81 7.60 27.50 25.93
C ALA A 81 6.37 28.23 25.38
N ILE A 82 5.59 27.59 24.50
CA ILE A 82 4.37 28.18 23.93
C ILE A 82 3.36 28.50 25.03
N TYR A 83 3.16 27.56 25.97
CA TYR A 83 2.25 27.77 27.09
C TYR A 83 2.67 28.98 27.95
N THR A 84 3.96 29.12 28.24
CA THR A 84 4.50 30.22 29.04
C THR A 84 4.31 31.57 28.34
N ARG A 85 4.58 31.66 27.03
CA ARG A 85 4.34 32.87 26.24
C ARG A 85 2.87 33.27 26.29
N ARG A 86 1.96 32.31 26.13
CA ARG A 86 0.50 32.54 26.22
C ARG A 86 0.06 33.06 27.59
N GLN A 87 0.62 32.52 28.68
CA GLN A 87 0.32 32.97 30.05
C GLN A 87 0.79 34.41 30.32
N ARG A 88 1.84 34.86 29.64
CA ARG A 88 2.35 36.23 29.72
C ARG A 88 1.58 37.22 28.83
N GLY A 89 0.63 36.74 28.04
CA GLY A 89 -0.06 37.55 27.02
C GLY A 89 0.85 37.94 25.86
N GLU A 90 1.97 37.25 25.67
CA GLU A 90 2.83 37.48 24.51
C GLU A 90 2.11 37.01 23.24
N GLN A 91 2.23 37.80 22.17
CA GLN A 91 1.70 37.42 20.87
C GLN A 91 2.51 36.24 20.32
N LEU A 92 1.81 35.17 19.94
CA LEU A 92 2.36 34.09 19.13
C LEU A 92 2.13 34.50 17.68
N ASP A 93 3.17 34.51 16.85
CA ASP A 93 3.10 35.02 15.48
C ASP A 93 2.31 34.07 14.58
N GLU A 94 2.45 32.77 14.84
CA GLU A 94 1.85 31.70 14.06
C GLU A 94 0.44 31.34 14.54
N GLU A 95 -0.51 31.27 13.60
CA GLU A 95 -1.92 31.03 13.89
C GLU A 95 -2.16 29.66 14.54
N TYR A 96 -1.46 28.62 14.08
CA TYR A 96 -1.61 27.27 14.61
C TYR A 96 -1.20 27.16 16.08
N TRP A 97 -0.22 27.94 16.56
CA TRP A 97 0.13 27.99 17.98
C TRP A 97 -0.89 28.75 18.83
N ARG A 98 -1.49 29.81 18.27
CA ARG A 98 -2.59 30.53 18.94
C ARG A 98 -3.81 29.65 19.13
N ASN A 99 -4.13 28.85 18.11
CA ASN A 99 -5.31 28.00 18.06
C ASN A 99 -5.10 26.62 18.71
N TRP A 100 -3.87 26.25 19.05
CA TRP A 100 -3.56 24.99 19.72
C TRP A 100 -4.26 24.87 21.07
N ASN A 101 -4.97 23.76 21.29
CA ASN A 101 -5.63 23.44 22.54
C ASN A 101 -4.84 22.38 23.32
N PHE A 102 -3.92 22.86 24.17
CA PHE A 102 -3.07 22.01 25.03
C PHE A 102 -3.85 21.17 26.06
N ALA A 103 -5.09 21.53 26.37
CA ALA A 103 -5.95 20.77 27.27
C ALA A 103 -6.80 19.71 26.55
N LEU A 104 -6.83 19.72 25.21
CA LEU A 104 -7.59 18.75 24.44
C LEU A 104 -6.84 17.42 24.41
N SER A 105 -7.51 16.36 24.84
CA SER A 105 -7.04 14.98 24.66
C SER A 105 -7.67 14.34 23.43
N ASN A 106 -7.00 13.33 22.87
CA ASN A 106 -7.53 12.57 21.74
C ASN A 106 -8.59 11.50 22.13
N GLU A 107 -9.15 11.54 23.34
CA GLU A 107 -10.16 10.60 23.87
C GLU A 107 -11.50 10.64 23.16
N LYS A 108 -12.26 9.54 23.11
CA LYS A 108 -13.55 9.47 22.40
C LYS A 108 -14.49 10.65 22.72
N GLY A 109 -14.98 11.32 21.68
CA GLY A 109 -15.87 12.49 21.79
C GLY A 109 -15.31 13.74 21.12
N ASN A 110 -16.13 14.79 21.08
CA ASN A 110 -15.80 16.15 20.60
C ASN A 110 -15.05 16.22 19.25
N GLN A 111 -15.51 15.44 18.27
CA GLN A 111 -14.87 15.32 16.96
C GLN A 111 -14.57 16.68 16.30
N PRO A 112 -15.47 17.68 16.31
CA PRO A 112 -15.19 18.97 15.68
C PRO A 112 -13.99 19.71 16.29
N LEU A 113 -13.78 19.64 17.61
CA LEU A 113 -12.60 20.25 18.23
C LEU A 113 -11.31 19.49 17.88
N LYS A 114 -11.38 18.17 17.76
CA LYS A 114 -10.23 17.36 17.36
C LYS A 114 -9.85 17.56 15.91
N ASP A 115 -10.82 17.69 15.02
CA ASP A 115 -10.56 17.97 13.61
C ASP A 115 -9.81 19.30 13.47
N LYS A 116 -10.26 20.34 14.20
CA LYS A 116 -9.54 21.62 14.29
C LYS A 116 -8.14 21.48 14.89
N GLN A 117 -7.98 20.64 15.91
CA GLN A 117 -6.66 20.41 16.53
C GLN A 117 -5.72 19.69 15.56
N ARG A 118 -6.18 18.69 14.80
CA ARG A 118 -5.40 18.03 13.75
C ARG A 118 -5.03 18.98 12.63
N GLU A 119 -5.94 19.87 12.24
CA GLU A 119 -5.65 20.94 11.28
C GLU A 119 -4.51 21.84 11.79
N CYS A 120 -4.55 22.26 13.05
CA CYS A 120 -3.44 23.04 13.66
C CYS A 120 -2.12 22.25 13.69
N VAL A 121 -2.18 20.95 14.01
CA VAL A 121 -1.00 20.08 14.01
C VAL A 121 -0.42 19.95 12.59
N GLY A 122 -1.27 19.72 11.58
CA GLY A 122 -0.88 19.64 10.19
C GLY A 122 -0.23 20.94 9.70
N GLN A 123 -0.84 22.09 9.99
CA GLN A 123 -0.29 23.41 9.66
C GLN A 123 1.08 23.66 10.33
N ALA A 124 1.25 23.24 11.58
CA ALA A 124 2.52 23.36 12.28
C ALA A 124 3.62 22.53 11.60
N ILE A 125 3.32 21.27 11.26
CA ILE A 125 4.25 20.37 10.57
C ILE A 125 4.58 20.92 9.17
N GLU A 126 3.59 21.38 8.42
CA GLU A 126 3.79 21.95 7.09
C GLU A 126 4.69 23.19 7.15
N ALA A 127 4.51 24.07 8.14
CA ALA A 127 5.38 25.23 8.34
C ALA A 127 6.83 24.84 8.69
N LEU A 128 7.05 23.78 9.48
CA LEU A 128 8.40 23.25 9.76
C LEU A 128 9.06 22.70 8.48
N ILE A 129 8.29 21.98 7.66
CA ILE A 129 8.77 21.47 6.38
C ILE A 129 9.11 22.63 5.42
N GLU A 130 8.27 23.67 5.35
CA GLU A 130 8.54 24.87 4.56
C GLU A 130 9.80 25.58 5.04
N GLY A 131 10.03 25.69 6.35
CA GLY A 131 11.25 26.26 6.91
C GLY A 131 12.51 25.49 6.51
N ALA A 132 12.42 24.16 6.42
CA ALA A 132 13.55 23.30 6.08
C ALA A 132 13.83 23.20 4.57
N LEU A 133 12.78 23.09 3.75
CA LEU A 133 12.89 22.89 2.29
C LEU A 133 12.78 24.18 1.48
N GLY A 134 12.33 25.27 2.12
CA GLY A 134 11.98 26.53 1.47
C GLY A 134 10.57 26.52 0.86
N PRO A 135 10.12 27.68 0.36
CA PRO A 135 8.80 27.80 -0.24
C PRO A 135 8.68 26.95 -1.52
N ASN A 136 7.45 26.52 -1.84
CA ASN A 136 7.12 25.66 -2.99
C ASN A 136 7.66 24.22 -2.92
N HIS A 137 7.88 23.69 -1.71
CA HIS A 137 8.24 22.28 -1.54
C HIS A 137 7.09 21.31 -1.89
N HIS A 138 5.83 21.76 -1.87
CA HIS A 138 4.62 20.99 -2.25
C HIS A 138 4.34 19.73 -1.41
N TRP A 139 5.01 19.55 -0.27
CA TRP A 139 4.58 18.58 0.73
C TRP A 139 3.32 19.10 1.41
N LYS A 140 2.45 18.19 1.85
CA LYS A 140 1.21 18.52 2.54
C LYS A 140 1.11 17.71 3.83
N CYS A 141 0.37 18.25 4.79
CA CYS A 141 0.04 17.55 6.02
C CYS A 141 -1.48 17.60 6.22
N GLU A 142 -2.13 16.44 6.22
CA GLU A 142 -3.59 16.35 6.29
C GLU A 142 -4.03 15.50 7.50
N PRO A 143 -5.17 15.82 8.13
CA PRO A 143 -5.79 14.92 9.10
C PRO A 143 -6.27 13.64 8.40
N ASP A 144 -5.88 12.47 8.91
CA ASP A 144 -6.39 11.20 8.42
C ASP A 144 -7.38 10.58 9.42
N ALA A 145 -8.62 10.37 8.96
CA ALA A 145 -9.67 9.73 9.73
C ALA A 145 -9.42 8.23 10.01
N SER A 146 -8.54 7.59 9.24
CA SER A 146 -8.11 6.21 9.45
C SER A 146 -7.29 6.05 10.75
N LEU A 147 -6.61 7.12 11.17
CA LEU A 147 -5.80 7.18 12.38
C LEU A 147 -6.67 7.27 13.63
N LYS A 148 -6.87 6.11 14.26
CA LYS A 148 -7.70 5.95 15.46
C LYS A 148 -6.94 6.32 16.73
N GLU A 149 -6.55 7.59 16.85
CA GLU A 149 -5.87 8.14 18.05
C GLU A 149 -6.57 7.75 19.37
N TRP A 150 -7.90 7.78 19.38
CA TRP A 150 -8.71 7.41 20.55
C TRP A 150 -8.48 5.96 20.99
N ALA A 151 -8.02 5.08 20.08
CA ALA A 151 -7.73 3.68 20.33
C ALA A 151 -6.27 3.41 20.73
N LEU A 152 -5.41 4.44 20.79
CA LEU A 152 -4.00 4.29 21.19
C LEU A 152 -3.86 3.83 22.64
N THR A 153 -3.23 2.70 22.85
CA THR A 153 -2.81 2.22 24.19
C THR A 153 -1.34 2.51 24.47
N GLU A 154 -0.57 2.75 23.41
CA GLU A 154 0.82 3.17 23.37
C GLU A 154 0.93 4.34 22.38
N PRO A 155 1.92 5.23 22.51
CA PRO A 155 3.08 5.20 23.41
C PRO A 155 2.76 5.96 24.72
N PRO A 156 3.74 6.37 25.57
CA PRO A 156 3.47 7.12 26.80
C PRO A 156 2.63 8.38 26.54
N GLU A 157 1.72 8.66 27.48
CA GLU A 157 0.71 9.71 27.35
C GLU A 157 -0.06 9.58 26.01
N PRO A 158 -0.67 8.41 25.69
CA PRO A 158 -1.25 8.13 24.37
C PRO A 158 -2.34 9.13 23.99
N ARG A 159 -2.84 9.89 24.97
CA ARG A 159 -3.87 10.90 24.84
C ARG A 159 -3.41 12.25 24.29
N LYS A 160 -2.10 12.45 24.17
CA LYS A 160 -1.46 13.64 23.61
C LYS A 160 -0.97 13.48 22.16
N TRP A 161 -1.17 12.30 21.57
CA TRP A 161 -0.69 11.98 20.23
C TRP A 161 -1.74 12.29 19.17
N TRP A 162 -1.35 12.98 18.11
CA TRP A 162 -2.21 13.37 17.01
C TRP A 162 -1.79 12.64 15.75
N GLY A 163 -2.76 12.04 15.07
CA GLY A 163 -2.59 11.33 13.82
C GLY A 163 -2.61 12.31 12.66
N ILE A 164 -1.56 12.28 11.85
CA ILE A 164 -1.37 13.11 10.67
C ILE A 164 -0.89 12.24 9.52
N GLU A 165 -1.33 12.56 8.32
CA GLU A 165 -0.77 12.04 7.09
C GLU A 165 0.14 13.10 6.46
N ILE A 166 1.42 12.76 6.29
CA ILE A 166 2.40 13.59 5.58
C ILE A 166 2.53 13.07 4.15
N ILE A 167 2.20 13.92 3.18
CA ILE A 167 2.10 13.55 1.76
C ILE A 167 3.18 14.27 0.98
N SER A 168 4.04 13.51 0.31
CA SER A 168 5.10 14.09 -0.53
C SER A 168 4.57 14.55 -1.89
N PRO A 169 5.23 15.53 -2.54
CA PRO A 169 5.01 15.75 -3.97
C PRO A 169 5.47 14.54 -4.81
N PRO A 170 5.12 14.49 -6.11
CA PRO A 170 5.73 13.53 -7.03
C PRO A 170 7.24 13.76 -7.14
N MET A 171 8.02 12.87 -6.54
CA MET A 171 9.48 12.89 -6.54
C MET A 171 10.03 12.07 -7.71
N SER A 172 11.11 12.55 -8.32
CA SER A 172 11.83 11.78 -9.34
C SER A 172 12.83 10.84 -8.70
N ALA A 173 12.77 9.55 -9.05
CA ALA A 173 13.78 8.57 -8.63
C ALA A 173 15.20 8.94 -9.07
N ALA A 174 15.36 9.82 -10.07
CA ALA A 174 16.63 10.33 -10.58
C ALA A 174 17.20 11.56 -9.84
N ARG A 175 16.43 12.16 -8.90
CA ARG A 175 16.84 13.32 -8.10
C ARG A 175 17.30 12.92 -6.70
N GLN A 176 17.73 13.89 -5.89
CA GLN A 176 18.18 13.70 -4.51
C GLN A 176 17.01 13.55 -3.50
N TRP A 177 15.96 12.80 -3.87
CA TRP A 177 14.75 12.62 -3.07
C TRP A 177 14.99 12.06 -1.66
N ARG A 178 16.08 11.30 -1.46
CA ARG A 178 16.47 10.78 -0.14
C ARG A 178 16.81 11.89 0.84
N GLN A 179 17.51 12.92 0.36
CA GLN A 179 17.92 14.06 1.17
C GLN A 179 16.70 14.88 1.59
N GLU A 180 15.77 15.11 0.67
CA GLU A 180 14.50 15.79 0.94
C GLU A 180 13.69 15.07 2.02
N ILE A 181 13.56 13.73 1.96
CA ILE A 181 12.91 12.95 3.03
C ILE A 181 13.66 13.09 4.37
N HIS A 182 15.00 13.13 4.36
CA HIS A 182 15.78 13.35 5.57
C HIS A 182 15.51 14.72 6.19
N GLU A 183 15.46 15.77 5.38
CA GLU A 183 15.18 17.14 5.81
C GLU A 183 13.77 17.27 6.40
N VAL A 184 12.76 16.67 5.77
CA VAL A 184 11.39 16.60 6.31
C VAL A 184 11.38 15.98 7.71
N PHE A 185 11.93 14.77 7.86
CA PHE A 185 11.91 14.11 9.18
C PHE A 185 12.76 14.82 10.22
N ALA A 186 13.89 15.44 9.82
CA ALA A 186 14.73 16.20 10.74
C ALA A 186 13.97 17.42 11.28
N ALA A 187 13.33 18.19 10.40
CA ALA A 187 12.56 19.37 10.77
C ALA A 187 11.37 19.03 11.68
N VAL A 188 10.63 17.97 11.35
CA VAL A 188 9.49 17.56 12.18
C VAL A 188 9.95 16.99 13.52
N ALA A 189 11.02 16.20 13.54
CA ALA A 189 11.54 15.59 14.77
C ALA A 189 12.23 16.59 15.73
N GLU A 190 12.57 17.79 15.24
CA GLU A 190 13.09 18.87 16.07
C GLU A 190 12.05 19.31 17.10
N GLU A 191 10.78 19.42 16.70
CA GLU A 191 9.70 19.94 17.55
C GLU A 191 8.68 18.89 17.99
N PHE A 192 8.64 17.74 17.31
CA PHE A 192 7.70 16.65 17.60
C PHE A 192 8.42 15.34 17.94
N GLU A 193 7.85 14.61 18.91
CA GLU A 193 8.06 13.17 19.05
C GLU A 193 7.25 12.44 17.97
N LEU A 194 7.84 11.41 17.39
CA LEU A 194 7.27 10.63 16.28
C LEU A 194 6.98 9.19 16.70
N TRP A 195 5.79 8.69 16.36
CA TRP A 195 5.35 7.35 16.71
C TRP A 195 4.52 6.70 15.60
N THR A 196 4.58 5.37 15.51
CA THR A 196 3.78 4.59 14.58
C THR A 196 3.13 3.41 15.28
N SER A 197 2.04 2.88 14.72
CA SER A 197 1.35 1.71 15.27
C SER A 197 0.72 0.88 14.15
N THR A 198 -0.04 -0.15 14.51
CA THR A 198 -0.83 -0.94 13.55
C THR A 198 -1.93 -0.14 12.85
N PHE A 199 -2.26 1.07 13.33
CA PHE A 199 -3.17 2.00 12.66
C PHE A 199 -2.50 2.83 11.57
N CYS A 200 -1.17 2.86 11.53
CA CYS A 200 -0.41 3.62 10.56
C CYS A 200 -0.02 2.73 9.37
N ALA A 201 -0.09 3.30 8.18
CA ALA A 201 0.44 2.77 6.94
C ALA A 201 1.46 3.73 6.32
N CYS A 202 2.17 3.22 5.33
CA CYS A 202 2.91 4.04 4.39
C CYS A 202 2.50 3.59 2.99
N HIS A 203 1.93 4.49 2.20
CA HIS A 203 1.56 4.21 0.83
C HIS A 203 2.62 4.77 -0.10
N VAL A 204 2.94 4.02 -1.16
CA VAL A 204 3.86 4.50 -2.18
C VAL A 204 3.21 4.36 -3.55
N HIS A 205 2.99 5.51 -4.18
CA HIS A 205 2.50 5.61 -5.54
C HIS A 205 3.69 5.64 -6.49
N VAL A 206 3.71 4.79 -7.51
CA VAL A 206 4.78 4.78 -8.52
C VAL A 206 4.18 4.98 -9.90
N SER A 207 4.75 5.88 -10.70
CA SER A 207 4.44 6.04 -12.12
C SER A 207 5.67 5.72 -12.98
N PRO A 208 5.50 5.43 -14.29
CA PRO A 208 6.64 5.06 -15.14
C PRO A 208 7.64 6.21 -15.36
N GLY A 209 7.20 7.46 -15.17
CA GLY A 209 8.03 8.67 -15.30
C GLY A 209 8.65 8.89 -16.68
N PRO A 210 9.53 9.90 -16.86
CA PRO A 210 9.86 10.96 -15.90
C PRO A 210 8.88 12.15 -15.97
N LEU A 211 7.92 12.14 -16.89
CA LEU A 211 6.94 13.21 -17.06
C LEU A 211 5.65 12.87 -16.32
N LYS A 212 4.90 13.89 -15.87
CA LYS A 212 3.55 13.67 -15.32
C LYS A 212 2.60 13.03 -16.34
N SER A 213 2.84 13.30 -17.63
CA SER A 213 2.10 12.67 -18.73
C SER A 213 2.49 11.20 -18.98
N SER A 214 3.59 10.71 -18.40
CA SER A 214 3.98 9.30 -18.50
C SER A 214 3.07 8.45 -17.63
N LYS A 215 2.11 7.77 -18.25
CA LYS A 215 1.22 6.81 -17.58
C LYS A 215 1.59 5.39 -17.98
N TYR A 216 1.35 4.42 -17.11
CA TYR A 216 1.47 3.02 -17.52
C TYR A 216 0.52 2.76 -18.68
N ASN A 217 0.95 2.02 -19.69
CA ASN A 217 0.02 1.44 -20.67
C ASN A 217 -0.61 0.16 -20.11
N PHE A 218 -1.57 -0.42 -20.84
CA PHE A 218 -2.27 -1.63 -20.39
C PHE A 218 -1.37 -2.84 -20.20
N ASP A 219 -0.41 -3.06 -21.10
CA ASP A 219 0.51 -4.20 -21.00
C ASP A 219 1.38 -4.07 -19.75
N GLN A 220 1.81 -2.85 -19.41
CA GLN A 220 2.52 -2.56 -18.18
C GLN A 220 1.65 -2.79 -16.93
N LEU A 221 0.38 -2.35 -16.94
CA LEU A 221 -0.55 -2.62 -15.83
C LEU A 221 -0.80 -4.12 -15.65
N VAL A 222 -0.94 -4.88 -16.74
CA VAL A 222 -1.06 -6.35 -16.69
C VAL A 222 0.20 -6.98 -16.09
N GLN A 223 1.39 -6.52 -16.46
CA GLN A 223 2.64 -7.01 -15.87
C GLN A 223 2.72 -6.70 -14.37
N ILE A 224 2.37 -5.49 -13.95
CA ILE A 224 2.35 -5.10 -12.53
C ILE A 224 1.30 -5.92 -11.76
N ALA A 225 0.14 -6.18 -12.34
CA ALA A 225 -0.87 -7.03 -11.73
C ALA A 225 -0.46 -8.52 -11.66
N CYS A 226 0.26 -9.04 -12.66
CA CYS A 226 0.85 -10.36 -12.59
C CYS A 226 1.91 -10.42 -11.47
N ALA A 227 2.76 -9.41 -11.37
CA ALA A 227 3.79 -9.30 -10.35
C ALA A 227 3.22 -9.23 -8.93
N SER A 228 2.14 -8.47 -8.74
CA SER A 228 1.50 -8.33 -7.42
C SER A 228 0.98 -9.67 -6.90
N HIS A 229 0.49 -10.55 -7.78
CA HIS A 229 0.10 -11.91 -7.41
C HIS A 229 1.33 -12.79 -7.22
N PHE A 230 2.25 -12.77 -8.19
CA PHE A 230 3.42 -13.64 -8.22
C PHE A 230 4.28 -13.48 -6.97
N TRP A 231 4.58 -12.24 -6.58
CA TRP A 231 5.43 -11.94 -5.43
C TRP A 231 4.69 -11.89 -4.08
N GLU A 232 3.37 -12.13 -4.05
CA GLU A 232 2.52 -11.89 -2.88
C GLU A 232 2.96 -12.69 -1.63
N GLU A 233 3.17 -14.00 -1.74
CA GLU A 233 3.62 -14.82 -0.60
C GLU A 233 5.05 -14.46 -0.17
N ALA A 234 5.96 -14.22 -1.11
CA ALA A 234 7.32 -13.77 -0.78
C ALA A 234 7.30 -12.40 -0.07
N LEU A 235 6.50 -11.46 -0.54
CA LEU A 235 6.33 -10.13 0.05
C LEU A 235 5.77 -10.23 1.47
N LYS A 236 4.76 -11.08 1.68
CA LYS A 236 4.19 -11.36 3.00
C LYS A 236 5.23 -11.83 4.02
N THR A 237 6.27 -12.55 3.60
CA THR A 237 7.34 -12.99 4.53
C THR A 237 8.24 -11.85 5.04
N ILE A 238 8.32 -10.72 4.33
CA ILE A 238 9.15 -9.57 4.72
C ILE A 238 8.35 -8.43 5.37
N LEU A 239 7.02 -8.56 5.40
CA LEU A 239 6.14 -7.62 6.07
C LEU A 239 6.06 -7.95 7.57
N PRO A 240 5.90 -6.94 8.43
CA PRO A 240 5.60 -7.17 9.84
C PRO A 240 4.23 -7.85 9.97
N GLU A 241 4.04 -8.58 11.07
CA GLU A 241 2.93 -9.53 11.25
C GLU A 241 1.56 -8.89 11.01
N GLU A 242 1.32 -7.70 11.56
CA GLU A 242 0.09 -6.93 11.43
C GLU A 242 -0.23 -6.50 9.98
N ARG A 243 0.77 -6.50 9.09
CA ARG A 243 0.61 -6.17 7.66
C ARG A 243 0.52 -7.40 6.76
N LYS A 244 0.80 -8.60 7.28
CA LYS A 244 0.64 -9.85 6.52
C LYS A 244 -0.82 -10.13 6.20
N ILE A 245 -1.74 -9.82 7.09
CA ILE A 245 -3.19 -9.93 6.86
C ILE A 245 -3.85 -8.68 7.40
N ASN A 246 -3.99 -7.67 6.55
CA ASN A 246 -4.61 -6.41 6.93
C ASN A 246 -5.89 -6.20 6.11
N ARG A 247 -7.02 -6.01 6.79
CA ARG A 247 -8.31 -5.74 6.14
C ARG A 247 -8.33 -4.46 5.30
N TYR A 248 -7.42 -3.53 5.58
CA TYR A 248 -7.26 -2.25 4.87
C TYR A 248 -6.22 -2.31 3.73
N ALA A 249 -5.53 -3.45 3.57
CA ALA A 249 -4.56 -3.69 2.50
C ALA A 249 -4.45 -5.22 2.24
N GLN A 250 -5.56 -5.81 1.83
CA GLN A 250 -5.71 -7.25 1.63
C GLN A 250 -4.86 -7.73 0.45
N PRO A 251 -4.26 -8.93 0.53
CA PRO A 251 -3.64 -9.58 -0.63
C PRO A 251 -4.53 -9.52 -1.87
N ASN A 252 -4.01 -9.07 -3.02
CA ASN A 252 -4.81 -9.01 -4.26
C ASN A 252 -5.39 -10.40 -4.62
N ALA A 253 -4.63 -11.47 -4.37
CA ALA A 253 -5.06 -12.84 -4.60
C ALA A 253 -6.23 -13.31 -3.70
N THR A 254 -6.58 -12.57 -2.64
CA THR A 254 -7.74 -12.91 -1.80
C THR A 254 -9.06 -12.41 -2.38
N VAL A 255 -9.02 -11.41 -3.26
CA VAL A 255 -10.21 -10.82 -3.89
C VAL A 255 -10.34 -11.19 -5.37
N PHE A 256 -9.22 -11.42 -6.05
CA PHE A 256 -9.17 -11.70 -7.48
C PHE A 256 -8.35 -12.96 -7.76
N ALA A 257 -8.82 -13.80 -8.69
CA ALA A 257 -8.17 -15.06 -9.10
C ALA A 257 -7.78 -15.99 -7.93
N ASN A 258 -8.56 -15.98 -6.84
CA ASN A 258 -8.23 -16.71 -5.61
C ASN A 258 -8.16 -18.23 -5.83
N ALA A 259 -9.09 -18.79 -6.61
CA ALA A 259 -9.14 -20.22 -6.87
C ALA A 259 -7.93 -20.68 -7.71
N GLU A 260 -7.57 -19.91 -8.72
CA GLU A 260 -6.39 -20.12 -9.56
C GLU A 260 -5.11 -19.99 -8.73
N TYR A 261 -5.05 -18.98 -7.86
CA TYR A 261 -3.91 -18.73 -6.97
C TYR A 261 -3.64 -19.91 -6.03
N ASN A 262 -4.67 -20.40 -5.36
CA ASN A 262 -4.57 -21.49 -4.39
C ASN A 262 -4.27 -22.85 -5.03
N THR A 263 -4.32 -22.95 -6.37
CA THR A 263 -4.08 -24.20 -7.10
C THR A 263 -2.81 -24.16 -7.96
N VAL A 264 -1.94 -23.15 -7.79
CA VAL A 264 -0.63 -23.03 -8.47
C VAL A 264 0.21 -24.30 -8.28
N SER A 265 0.23 -24.87 -7.07
CA SER A 265 0.97 -26.10 -6.75
C SER A 265 0.50 -27.34 -7.51
N ARG A 266 -0.77 -27.37 -7.91
CA ARG A 266 -1.38 -28.45 -8.67
C ARG A 266 -1.28 -28.23 -10.18
N TYR A 267 -1.48 -26.99 -10.62
CA TYR A 267 -1.48 -26.61 -12.02
C TYR A 267 -0.18 -25.89 -12.35
N THR A 268 -0.22 -24.56 -12.50
CA THR A 268 0.91 -23.66 -12.74
C THR A 268 0.46 -22.22 -12.46
N TRP A 269 1.32 -21.21 -12.67
CA TRP A 269 0.92 -19.79 -12.66
C TRP A 269 0.10 -19.33 -13.87
N ALA A 270 0.11 -20.08 -14.98
CA ALA A 270 -0.58 -19.68 -16.21
C ALA A 270 -2.06 -19.28 -16.04
N PRO A 271 -2.91 -19.99 -15.25
CA PRO A 271 -4.30 -19.59 -15.03
C PRO A 271 -4.45 -18.23 -14.35
N VAL A 272 -3.62 -17.91 -13.35
CA VAL A 272 -3.63 -16.61 -12.67
C VAL A 272 -3.29 -15.49 -13.66
N PHE A 273 -2.22 -15.65 -14.45
CA PHE A 273 -1.82 -14.65 -15.43
C PHE A 273 -2.85 -14.50 -16.56
N GLN A 274 -3.51 -15.59 -16.96
CA GLN A 274 -4.60 -15.54 -17.93
C GLN A 274 -5.83 -14.81 -17.37
N ALA A 275 -6.16 -14.98 -16.08
CA ALA A 275 -7.23 -14.24 -15.43
C ALA A 275 -6.94 -12.72 -15.45
N VAL A 276 -5.73 -12.30 -15.09
CA VAL A 276 -5.30 -10.89 -15.15
C VAL A 276 -5.41 -10.32 -16.57
N LYS A 277 -4.90 -11.03 -17.59
CA LYS A 277 -5.02 -10.62 -18.99
C LYS A 277 -6.47 -10.53 -19.45
N SER A 278 -7.32 -11.45 -18.99
CA SER A 278 -8.74 -11.47 -19.34
C SER A 278 -9.51 -10.29 -18.71
N ALA A 279 -9.15 -9.91 -17.48
CA ALA A 279 -9.67 -8.69 -16.84
C ALA A 279 -9.29 -7.43 -17.64
N ALA A 280 -8.03 -7.31 -18.06
CA ALA A 280 -7.58 -6.21 -18.92
C ALA A 280 -8.34 -6.13 -20.25
N GLY A 281 -8.49 -7.27 -20.96
CA GLY A 281 -9.26 -7.31 -22.20
C GLY A 281 -10.75 -6.97 -22.00
N THR A 282 -11.32 -7.35 -20.86
CA THR A 282 -12.70 -6.99 -20.48
C THR A 282 -12.83 -5.49 -20.24
N ALA A 283 -11.89 -4.91 -19.51
CA ALA A 283 -11.85 -3.48 -19.24
C ALA A 283 -11.71 -2.62 -20.51
N GLN A 284 -10.85 -3.04 -21.45
CA GLN A 284 -10.71 -2.39 -22.76
C GLN A 284 -12.00 -2.46 -23.59
N LYS A 285 -12.66 -3.63 -23.62
CA LYS A 285 -13.96 -3.79 -24.31
C LYS A 285 -15.06 -2.94 -23.68
N PHE A 286 -15.07 -2.81 -22.36
CA PHE A 286 -16.01 -1.93 -21.65
C PHE A 286 -15.78 -0.47 -22.05
N ALA A 287 -14.53 -0.02 -22.02
CA ALA A 287 -14.15 1.35 -22.38
C ALA A 287 -14.46 1.73 -23.83
N ALA A 288 -14.50 0.77 -24.77
CA ALA A 288 -14.83 1.03 -26.17
C ALA A 288 -16.24 1.63 -26.37
N ARG A 289 -17.12 1.56 -25.35
CA ARG A 289 -18.45 2.18 -25.34
C ARG A 289 -18.44 3.70 -25.13
N TYR A 290 -17.30 4.26 -24.72
CA TYR A 290 -17.14 5.68 -24.38
C TYR A 290 -16.39 6.44 -25.50
N PRO A 291 -16.51 7.79 -25.52
CA PRO A 291 -15.73 8.64 -26.42
C PRO A 291 -14.22 8.38 -26.32
N SER A 292 -13.51 8.54 -27.43
CA SER A 292 -12.09 8.20 -27.58
C SER A 292 -11.18 8.79 -26.49
N GLU A 293 -11.45 10.04 -26.13
CA GLU A 293 -10.74 10.84 -25.15
C GLU A 293 -10.84 10.27 -23.72
N ASP A 294 -11.93 9.55 -23.43
CA ASP A 294 -12.19 8.97 -22.10
C ASP A 294 -11.90 7.46 -22.02
N ARG A 295 -11.66 6.78 -23.16
CA ARG A 295 -11.51 5.31 -23.17
C ARG A 295 -10.44 4.84 -22.21
N THR A 296 -9.27 5.47 -22.21
CA THR A 296 -8.16 5.08 -21.33
C THR A 296 -8.57 5.21 -19.86
N LYS A 297 -9.23 6.31 -19.48
CA LYS A 297 -9.72 6.53 -18.11
C LYS A 297 -10.69 5.44 -17.68
N TYR A 298 -11.72 5.16 -18.48
CA TYR A 298 -12.71 4.12 -18.15
C TYR A 298 -12.13 2.71 -18.15
N ALA A 299 -11.16 2.44 -19.04
CA ALA A 299 -10.49 1.15 -19.07
C ALA A 299 -9.67 0.95 -17.79
N TYR A 300 -8.99 1.97 -17.28
CA TYR A 300 -8.15 1.82 -16.08
C TYR A 300 -9.01 1.66 -14.84
N ALA A 301 -10.07 2.47 -14.72
CA ALA A 301 -11.05 2.31 -13.66
C ALA A 301 -11.66 0.90 -13.67
N MET A 302 -12.19 0.44 -14.81
CA MET A 302 -12.76 -0.90 -14.91
C MET A 302 -11.73 -2.02 -14.64
N PHE A 303 -10.48 -1.85 -15.06
CA PHE A 303 -9.43 -2.83 -14.75
C PHE A 303 -9.18 -2.91 -13.25
N ALA A 304 -9.03 -1.76 -12.58
CA ALA A 304 -8.88 -1.71 -11.14
C ALA A 304 -10.06 -2.36 -10.40
N CYS A 305 -11.30 -2.14 -10.87
CA CYS A 305 -12.49 -2.70 -10.23
C CYS A 305 -12.51 -4.22 -10.34
N LEU A 306 -12.22 -4.74 -11.53
CA LEU A 306 -12.12 -6.17 -11.76
C LEU A 306 -11.02 -6.79 -10.88
N MET A 307 -9.87 -6.13 -10.75
CA MET A 307 -8.79 -6.57 -9.86
C MET A 307 -9.17 -6.50 -8.37
N ALA A 308 -10.19 -5.72 -8.01
CA ALA A 308 -10.81 -5.70 -6.69
C ALA A 308 -11.95 -6.72 -6.50
N GLY A 309 -12.17 -7.59 -7.49
CA GLY A 309 -13.22 -8.62 -7.44
C GLY A 309 -14.61 -8.12 -7.82
N ALA A 310 -14.75 -6.88 -8.31
CA ALA A 310 -16.03 -6.36 -8.80
C ALA A 310 -16.49 -7.09 -10.06
N LYS A 311 -17.79 -7.03 -10.33
CA LYS A 311 -18.38 -7.53 -11.58
C LYS A 311 -18.57 -6.36 -12.54
N VAL A 312 -18.47 -6.65 -13.84
CA VAL A 312 -18.71 -5.64 -14.92
C VAL A 312 -20.11 -5.00 -14.83
N THR A 313 -21.06 -5.67 -14.16
CA THR A 313 -22.44 -5.20 -13.97
C THR A 313 -22.62 -4.20 -12.84
N ASP A 314 -21.58 -3.94 -12.05
CA ASP A 314 -21.71 -3.07 -10.88
C ASP A 314 -21.88 -1.61 -11.35
N PRO A 315 -22.97 -0.93 -10.96
CA PRO A 315 -23.40 0.34 -11.56
C PRO A 315 -22.50 1.53 -11.17
N ASP A 316 -21.68 1.38 -10.13
CA ASP A 316 -20.70 2.37 -9.71
C ASP A 316 -19.38 1.69 -9.34
N PRO A 317 -18.41 1.66 -10.26
CA PRO A 317 -17.10 1.09 -10.01
C PRO A 317 -16.30 1.84 -8.91
N SER A 318 -16.73 3.05 -8.51
CA SER A 318 -15.91 3.94 -7.69
C SER A 318 -16.03 3.75 -6.17
N ASP A 319 -17.02 3.00 -5.68
CA ASP A 319 -17.40 3.07 -4.27
C ASP A 319 -16.95 1.84 -3.45
N THR A 320 -15.67 1.79 -3.06
CA THR A 320 -15.10 1.11 -1.85
C THR A 320 -14.27 -0.17 -1.99
N ALA A 321 -14.40 -1.01 -3.02
CA ALA A 321 -13.71 -2.31 -3.02
C ALA A 321 -12.18 -2.20 -3.24
N GLU A 322 -11.73 -1.25 -4.06
CA GLU A 322 -10.31 -1.12 -4.45
C GLU A 322 -9.40 -0.57 -3.33
N ARG A 323 -9.97 0.24 -2.43
CA ARG A 323 -9.20 0.97 -1.39
C ARG A 323 -8.53 0.04 -0.38
N TYR A 324 -8.95 -1.22 -0.34
CA TYR A 324 -8.52 -2.18 0.67
C TYR A 324 -7.64 -3.29 0.11
N LEU A 325 -6.95 -3.04 -1.01
CA LEU A 325 -6.01 -3.99 -1.61
C LEU A 325 -4.55 -3.65 -1.30
N SER A 326 -3.70 -4.67 -1.35
CA SER A 326 -2.24 -4.57 -1.19
C SER A 326 -1.62 -3.70 -2.26
N SER A 327 -2.00 -3.93 -3.53
CA SER A 327 -1.71 -3.07 -4.67
C SER A 327 -3.00 -2.53 -5.24
N ASN A 328 -3.08 -1.21 -5.38
CA ASN A 328 -4.21 -0.52 -5.99
C ASN A 328 -3.83 -0.06 -7.41
N PHE A 329 -4.62 -0.49 -8.40
CA PHE A 329 -4.38 -0.24 -9.81
C PHE A 329 -5.16 0.96 -10.36
N LEU A 330 -5.97 1.62 -9.54
CA LEU A 330 -6.65 2.84 -9.93
C LEU A 330 -5.62 3.97 -9.97
N PRO A 331 -5.28 4.49 -11.16
CA PRO A 331 -4.29 5.55 -11.26
C PRO A 331 -4.79 6.82 -10.60
N LEU A 332 -3.88 7.56 -9.95
CA LEU A 332 -4.10 9.00 -9.80
C LEU A 332 -4.24 9.60 -11.21
N PRO A 333 -5.38 10.21 -11.58
CA PRO A 333 -5.67 10.57 -12.96
C PRO A 333 -4.59 11.42 -13.62
N GLU A 334 -3.93 12.27 -12.82
CA GLU A 334 -2.86 13.17 -13.25
C GLU A 334 -1.52 12.48 -13.47
N LEU A 335 -1.23 11.39 -12.75
CA LEU A 335 0.11 10.78 -12.67
C LEU A 335 0.17 9.35 -13.20
N GLY A 336 -0.97 8.66 -13.37
CA GLY A 336 -0.98 7.29 -13.89
C GLY A 336 -0.29 6.28 -12.98
N THR A 337 -0.42 6.44 -11.66
CA THR A 337 0.32 5.66 -10.65
C THR A 337 -0.29 4.28 -10.41
N VAL A 338 0.51 3.37 -9.85
CA VAL A 338 0.04 2.19 -9.12
C VAL A 338 0.55 2.33 -7.68
N GLU A 339 -0.31 2.04 -6.72
CA GLU A 339 -0.08 2.30 -5.31
C GLU A 339 0.18 0.98 -4.55
N LEU A 340 1.27 0.92 -3.80
CA LEU A 340 1.55 -0.15 -2.85
C LEU A 340 1.09 0.29 -1.45
N ARG A 341 0.03 -0.36 -0.93
CA ARG A 341 -0.64 0.02 0.33
C ARG A 341 -0.28 -0.87 1.52
N ARG A 342 0.32 -2.04 1.28
CA ARG A 342 0.51 -3.05 2.34
C ARG A 342 1.64 -2.74 3.32
N GLN A 343 2.41 -1.69 3.10
CA GLN A 343 3.57 -1.37 3.94
C GLN A 343 3.12 -0.85 5.32
N ALA A 344 3.89 -1.16 6.35
CA ALA A 344 3.64 -0.61 7.69
C ALA A 344 3.98 0.88 7.73
N GLY A 345 3.35 1.59 8.67
CA GLY A 345 3.70 2.96 9.02
C GLY A 345 5.18 3.14 9.33
N VAL A 346 5.62 4.39 9.21
CA VAL A 346 7.02 4.80 9.32
C VAL A 346 7.12 5.99 10.25
N ALA A 347 8.19 6.03 11.05
CA ALA A 347 8.47 7.12 11.99
C ALA A 347 9.91 7.65 11.84
N SER A 348 10.57 7.33 10.72
CA SER A 348 11.93 7.77 10.42
C SER A 348 12.15 7.93 8.93
N ALA A 349 13.01 8.86 8.51
CA ALA A 349 13.42 8.99 7.12
C ALA A 349 13.96 7.67 6.55
N HIS A 350 14.71 6.93 7.37
CA HIS A 350 15.29 5.66 6.95
C HIS A 350 14.22 4.64 6.55
N SER A 351 13.21 4.43 7.40
CA SER A 351 12.12 3.49 7.12
C SER A 351 11.28 3.95 5.93
N THR A 352 10.98 5.25 5.79
CA THR A 352 10.30 5.83 4.61
C THR A 352 11.07 5.56 3.31
N ILE A 353 12.38 5.80 3.29
CA ILE A 353 13.24 5.54 2.13
C ILE A 353 13.21 4.05 1.76
N GLN A 354 13.25 3.15 2.74
CA GLN A 354 13.12 1.72 2.49
C GLN A 354 11.76 1.35 1.88
N ARG A 355 10.66 1.98 2.34
CA ARG A 355 9.33 1.75 1.76
C ARG A 355 9.26 2.21 0.30
N ALA A 356 9.78 3.40 0.01
CA ALA A 356 9.87 3.91 -1.35
C ALA A 356 10.69 3.00 -2.26
N LEU A 357 11.86 2.54 -1.80
CA LEU A 357 12.72 1.63 -2.58
C LEU A 357 12.06 0.28 -2.84
N LEU A 358 11.34 -0.29 -1.86
CA LEU A 358 10.60 -1.54 -2.05
C LEU A 358 9.55 -1.40 -3.17
N ALA A 359 8.75 -0.33 -3.13
CA ALA A 359 7.73 -0.09 -4.16
C ALA A 359 8.36 0.13 -5.55
N LEU A 360 9.41 0.98 -5.63
CA LEU A 360 10.13 1.25 -6.87
C LEU A 360 10.74 -0.03 -7.48
N THR A 361 11.37 -0.86 -6.65
CA THR A 361 12.02 -2.10 -7.12
C THR A 361 11.02 -3.18 -7.51
N LEU A 362 9.89 -3.29 -6.82
CA LEU A 362 8.77 -4.16 -7.23
C LEU A 362 8.22 -3.76 -8.61
N HIS A 363 8.08 -2.46 -8.89
CA HIS A 363 7.63 -1.99 -10.20
C HIS A 363 8.66 -2.27 -11.30
N VAL A 364 9.95 -2.01 -11.04
CA VAL A 364 11.00 -2.33 -12.01
C VAL A 364 11.06 -3.83 -12.27
N SER A 365 10.95 -4.66 -11.23
CA SER A 365 10.85 -6.12 -11.36
C SER A 365 9.64 -6.49 -12.22
N ALA A 366 8.44 -5.99 -11.89
CA ALA A 366 7.23 -6.29 -12.65
C ALA A 366 7.37 -6.03 -14.15
N LEU A 367 7.98 -4.90 -14.53
CA LEU A 367 8.12 -4.52 -15.93
C LEU A 367 9.17 -5.32 -16.72
N GLN A 368 9.99 -6.11 -16.03
CA GLN A 368 11.17 -6.78 -16.62
C GLN A 368 11.21 -8.27 -16.35
N TYR A 369 10.39 -8.76 -15.42
CA TYR A 369 10.33 -10.16 -15.06
C TYR A 369 9.66 -10.97 -16.16
N ASP A 370 10.22 -12.14 -16.47
CA ASP A 370 9.70 -13.02 -17.53
C ASP A 370 8.51 -13.83 -17.02
N PHE A 371 7.33 -13.21 -17.02
CA PHE A 371 6.08 -13.87 -16.65
C PHE A 371 5.66 -14.95 -17.65
N VAL A 372 6.22 -14.98 -18.87
CA VAL A 372 5.95 -16.05 -19.83
C VAL A 372 6.65 -17.32 -19.38
N ALA A 373 7.92 -17.24 -19.01
CA ALA A 373 8.64 -18.37 -18.43
C ALA A 373 8.04 -18.79 -17.07
N ALA A 374 7.73 -17.82 -16.21
CA ALA A 374 7.16 -18.08 -14.90
C ALA A 374 5.76 -18.71 -14.95
N ALA A 375 5.01 -18.56 -16.06
CA ALA A 375 3.70 -19.17 -16.23
C ALA A 375 3.71 -20.69 -16.07
N SER A 376 4.85 -21.35 -16.31
CA SER A 376 5.02 -22.80 -16.17
C SER A 376 5.39 -23.27 -14.75
N ARG A 377 5.75 -22.36 -13.85
CA ARG A 377 6.11 -22.68 -12.46
C ARG A 377 4.91 -23.21 -11.69
N ARG A 378 5.19 -24.08 -10.72
CA ARG A 378 4.20 -24.70 -9.81
C ARG A 378 4.44 -24.35 -8.34
N ASP A 379 5.31 -23.40 -8.08
CA ASP A 379 5.71 -23.00 -6.74
C ASP A 379 5.45 -21.50 -6.55
N HIS A 380 5.14 -21.11 -5.32
CA HIS A 380 5.14 -19.69 -4.97
C HIS A 380 6.59 -19.23 -4.79
N PRO A 381 6.96 -18.05 -5.30
CA PRO A 381 8.29 -17.51 -5.08
C PRO A 381 8.61 -17.41 -3.58
N THR A 382 9.85 -17.68 -3.26
CA THR A 382 10.39 -17.61 -1.90
C THR A 382 10.83 -16.19 -1.55
N GLN A 383 11.01 -15.92 -0.26
CA GLN A 383 11.63 -14.69 0.23
C GLN A 383 13.01 -14.44 -0.40
N ALA A 384 13.81 -15.49 -0.58
CA ALA A 384 15.16 -15.40 -1.13
C ALA A 384 15.15 -15.01 -2.62
N GLU A 385 14.22 -15.57 -3.40
CA GLU A 385 14.01 -15.18 -4.80
C GLU A 385 13.60 -13.71 -4.90
N LEU A 386 12.64 -13.27 -4.08
CA LEU A 386 12.21 -11.87 -4.07
C LEU A 386 13.39 -10.94 -3.71
N LYS A 387 14.13 -11.23 -2.64
CA LYS A 387 15.32 -10.43 -2.26
C LYS A 387 16.36 -10.35 -3.39
N THR A 388 16.59 -11.47 -4.09
CA THR A 388 17.50 -11.53 -5.24
C THR A 388 16.99 -10.63 -6.37
N GLU A 389 15.71 -10.75 -6.71
CA GLU A 389 15.08 -9.97 -7.77
C GLU A 389 15.08 -8.47 -7.45
N LEU A 390 14.72 -8.06 -6.23
CA LEU A 390 14.76 -6.66 -5.80
C LEU A 390 16.20 -6.09 -5.86
N SER A 391 17.20 -6.91 -5.52
CA SER A 391 18.62 -6.56 -5.61
C SER A 391 19.10 -6.39 -7.06
N LEU A 392 18.48 -7.10 -8.02
CA LEU A 392 18.73 -6.90 -9.45
C LEU A 392 17.99 -5.65 -9.95
N ALA A 393 16.74 -5.47 -9.55
CA ALA A 393 15.91 -4.33 -9.94
C ALA A 393 16.51 -2.98 -9.49
N ILE A 394 17.07 -2.89 -8.27
CA ILE A 394 17.70 -1.63 -7.80
C ILE A 394 18.91 -1.22 -8.65
N LYS A 395 19.64 -2.17 -9.23
CA LYS A 395 20.77 -1.87 -10.14
C LYS A 395 20.31 -1.22 -11.45
N ARG A 396 19.03 -1.34 -11.78
CA ARG A 396 18.41 -0.74 -12.97
C ARG A 396 17.80 0.63 -12.69
N LEU A 397 17.54 0.96 -11.43
CA LEU A 397 17.13 2.30 -11.02
C LEU A 397 18.31 3.31 -11.16
N PRO A 398 18.02 4.63 -11.20
CA PRO A 398 19.03 5.68 -11.21
C PRO A 398 19.99 5.56 -10.01
N ALA A 399 21.20 6.10 -10.15
CA ALA A 399 22.22 6.06 -9.10
C ALA A 399 21.75 6.69 -7.77
N SER A 400 20.86 7.68 -7.84
CA SER A 400 20.16 8.28 -6.71
C SER A 400 19.25 7.32 -5.93
N CYS A 401 18.96 6.11 -6.41
CA CYS A 401 18.31 5.05 -5.64
C CYS A 401 19.31 4.06 -5.04
N ARG A 402 20.55 4.04 -5.52
CA ARG A 402 21.59 3.10 -5.09
C ARG A 402 22.23 3.67 -3.81
N GLY A 403 22.01 3.00 -2.69
CA GLY A 403 22.68 3.27 -1.43
C GLY A 403 23.29 1.99 -0.89
N ASP A 404 24.46 2.09 -0.27
CA ASP A 404 25.23 0.93 0.19
C ASP A 404 24.46 0.04 1.17
N ARG A 405 23.52 0.61 1.93
CA ARG A 405 22.76 -0.12 2.96
C ARG A 405 21.60 -0.96 2.43
N PHE A 406 20.89 -0.49 1.39
CA PHE A 406 19.78 -1.27 0.84
C PHE A 406 20.28 -2.59 0.24
N LEU A 407 21.39 -2.54 -0.48
CA LEU A 407 22.05 -3.73 -1.03
C LEU A 407 22.48 -4.70 0.07
N LYS A 408 22.95 -4.19 1.22
CA LYS A 408 23.36 -5.03 2.36
C LYS A 408 22.17 -5.72 3.04
N CYS A 409 21.05 -5.02 3.27
CA CYS A 409 19.85 -5.64 3.84
C CYS A 409 19.15 -6.61 2.87
N ALA A 410 19.19 -6.34 1.56
CA ALA A 410 18.60 -7.22 0.56
C ALA A 410 19.45 -8.49 0.34
N ALA A 411 20.78 -8.39 0.43
CA ALA A 411 21.69 -9.51 0.19
C ALA A 411 21.86 -10.45 1.39
N THR A 412 21.44 -10.06 2.60
CA THR A 412 21.60 -10.88 3.81
C THR A 412 20.24 -11.34 4.37
N PRO A 413 20.13 -12.58 4.90
CA PRO A 413 18.93 -13.04 5.58
C PRO A 413 18.59 -12.16 6.80
N THR A 414 19.62 -11.66 7.49
CA THR A 414 19.54 -10.83 8.69
C THR A 414 20.23 -9.48 8.42
N CYS A 415 19.46 -8.40 8.29
CA CYS A 415 20.08 -7.07 8.30
C CYS A 415 20.48 -6.74 9.74
N PRO A 416 21.75 -6.42 10.04
CA PRO A 416 22.14 -6.06 11.40
C PRO A 416 21.38 -4.79 11.85
N PRO A 417 20.97 -4.71 13.13
CA PRO A 417 20.33 -3.51 13.65
C PRO A 417 21.26 -2.30 13.49
N PRO A 418 20.71 -1.08 13.37
CA PRO A 418 21.52 0.13 13.35
C PRO A 418 22.40 0.21 14.61
N PRO A 419 23.61 0.81 14.52
CA PRO A 419 24.50 0.97 15.66
C PRO A 419 23.78 1.71 16.79
N ALA A 420 23.89 1.20 18.02
CA ALA A 420 23.13 1.59 19.22
C ALA A 420 23.44 3.00 19.79
N GLY A 421 23.88 3.95 18.96
CA GLY A 421 24.36 5.28 19.38
C GLY A 421 23.44 6.46 19.08
N GLY A 422 22.26 6.23 18.48
CA GLY A 422 21.24 7.27 18.33
C GLY A 422 20.11 7.04 19.33
N THR A 423 19.55 8.09 19.90
CA THR A 423 18.34 8.06 20.75
C THR A 423 17.08 7.69 19.95
N SER A 424 17.17 6.72 19.04
CA SER A 424 16.05 6.18 18.29
C SER A 424 15.22 5.29 19.20
N ASN A 425 13.94 5.65 19.25
CA ASN A 425 12.82 4.94 19.84
C ASN A 425 12.99 3.38 19.85
N PRO A 426 12.87 2.70 21.00
CA PRO A 426 13.13 1.25 21.15
C PRO A 426 12.13 0.32 20.42
N TYR A 427 11.20 0.86 19.64
CA TYR A 427 10.18 0.09 18.91
C TYR A 427 10.50 -0.11 17.42
N GLU A 428 11.72 0.21 16.97
CA GLU A 428 12.25 -0.24 15.67
C GLU A 428 12.68 -1.74 15.75
N ILE A 429 11.75 -2.63 16.14
CA ILE A 429 12.03 -4.07 16.31
C ILE A 429 11.59 -4.87 15.08
N TRP A 430 12.59 -5.39 14.36
CA TRP A 430 12.51 -6.69 13.69
C TRP A 430 12.77 -7.78 14.76
N HIS A 431 11.79 -8.68 14.96
CA HIS A 431 11.75 -9.93 15.75
C HIS A 431 12.69 -10.11 16.97
N PRO A 432 12.15 -10.40 18.18
CA PRO A 432 12.96 -10.91 19.29
C PRO A 432 13.34 -12.40 19.07
N ASP A 433 14.58 -12.73 19.43
CA ASP A 433 15.08 -14.09 19.65
C ASP A 433 14.36 -14.72 20.87
N PRO A 434 13.70 -15.88 20.75
CA PRO A 434 12.95 -16.48 21.86
C PRO A 434 13.80 -17.23 22.90
N SER A 435 15.13 -17.15 22.87
CA SER A 435 15.99 -18.02 23.69
C SER A 435 16.50 -17.46 25.03
N ASN A 436 16.12 -16.26 25.47
CA ASN A 436 16.48 -15.80 26.81
C ASN A 436 15.51 -14.76 27.36
N GLU A 437 14.67 -15.17 28.32
CA GLU A 437 14.47 -14.51 29.61
C GLU A 437 13.27 -15.15 30.35
N ARG A 438 13.48 -15.49 31.63
CA ARG A 438 12.39 -15.94 32.53
C ARG A 438 11.62 -14.71 33.02
N PRO A 439 10.29 -14.73 33.07
CA PRO A 439 9.53 -13.59 33.58
C PRO A 439 9.61 -13.49 35.10
N VAL A 440 10.01 -12.31 35.59
CA VAL A 440 9.77 -11.85 36.96
C VAL A 440 8.34 -11.35 37.03
N ILE A 441 7.54 -11.89 37.95
CA ILE A 441 6.14 -11.52 38.18
C ILE A 441 6.08 -10.41 39.24
N PRO A 442 5.58 -9.20 38.94
CA PRO A 442 5.12 -8.27 39.98
C PRO A 442 3.64 -8.49 40.26
N THR A 443 3.33 -8.71 41.53
CA THR A 443 1.99 -8.87 42.08
C THR A 443 1.24 -7.54 42.22
N ARG A 444 -0.04 -7.56 41.79
CA ARG A 444 -1.19 -6.73 42.21
C ARG A 444 -1.31 -5.27 41.71
N TYR A 445 -2.22 -5.08 40.75
CA TYR A 445 -3.16 -3.95 40.68
C TYR A 445 -4.54 -4.45 40.21
N PRO A 446 -5.65 -3.78 40.58
CA PRO A 446 -7.01 -4.34 40.48
C PRO A 446 -7.57 -4.29 39.05
N ALA A 447 -8.34 -5.32 38.69
CA ALA A 447 -8.94 -5.50 37.37
C ALA A 447 -10.15 -4.55 37.14
N PRO A 448 -10.28 -3.91 35.96
CA PRO A 448 -11.51 -3.24 35.57
C PRO A 448 -12.52 -4.25 35.00
N SER A 449 -13.78 -4.04 35.37
CA SER A 449 -14.95 -4.88 35.07
C SER A 449 -15.54 -4.60 33.69
N TYR A 450 -15.27 -5.45 32.70
CA TYR A 450 -16.07 -5.60 31.46
C TYR A 450 -15.95 -7.05 30.92
N PRO A 451 -16.94 -7.58 30.17
CA PRO A 451 -17.15 -9.01 30.01
C PRO A 451 -16.10 -9.69 29.13
N VAL A 452 -15.35 -10.62 29.73
CA VAL A 452 -14.46 -11.56 29.05
C VAL A 452 -15.30 -12.52 28.21
N VAL A 453 -15.07 -12.51 26.89
CA VAL A 453 -15.40 -13.67 26.05
C VAL A 453 -14.43 -14.77 26.44
N VAL A 454 -14.91 -15.75 27.19
CA VAL A 454 -14.12 -16.91 27.61
C VAL A 454 -13.76 -17.70 26.35
N ARG A 455 -12.49 -17.61 25.96
CA ARG A 455 -11.86 -18.51 25.01
C ARG A 455 -11.53 -19.77 25.81
N GLU A 456 -12.30 -20.84 25.67
CA GLU A 456 -11.95 -22.12 26.28
C GLU A 456 -10.62 -22.60 25.70
N VAL A 457 -9.63 -22.72 26.57
CA VAL A 457 -8.46 -23.57 26.39
C VAL A 457 -8.90 -24.96 26.81
N VAL A 458 -9.01 -25.89 25.85
CA VAL A 458 -9.07 -27.33 26.16
C VAL A 458 -7.77 -27.92 25.66
N GLU A 459 -6.90 -28.27 26.60
CA GLU A 459 -5.72 -29.06 26.32
C GLU A 459 -5.78 -30.38 27.12
N VAL A 460 -5.24 -31.41 26.47
CA VAL A 460 -4.81 -32.73 26.96
C VAL A 460 -5.87 -33.83 27.04
N LEU A 461 -5.84 -34.74 26.04
CA LEU A 461 -5.24 -36.08 26.17
C LEU A 461 -5.45 -36.88 24.87
N MET A 462 -4.37 -37.01 24.08
CA MET A 462 -4.26 -38.06 23.07
C MET A 462 -3.83 -39.35 23.75
N ARG A 463 -4.79 -40.21 24.09
CA ARG A 463 -4.61 -41.66 24.11
C ARG A 463 -5.91 -42.27 23.60
N GLU A 464 -5.80 -43.17 22.63
CA GLU A 464 -6.87 -43.91 21.95
C GLU A 464 -7.47 -43.21 20.72
N GLY A 465 -6.84 -43.44 19.57
CA GLY A 465 -7.15 -42.84 18.28
C GLY A 465 -8.61 -42.98 17.83
N LYS A 466 -9.38 -41.90 17.97
CA LYS A 466 -10.65 -41.68 17.28
C LYS A 466 -10.71 -40.25 16.72
N GLN A 467 -11.15 -40.13 15.47
CA GLN A 467 -11.34 -38.87 14.73
C GLN A 467 -12.37 -37.97 15.42
N LEU A 468 -12.11 -36.66 15.42
CA LEU A 468 -13.02 -35.64 15.95
C LEU A 468 -13.65 -34.85 14.78
N VAL A 469 -14.98 -34.83 14.71
CA VAL A 469 -15.74 -33.98 13.79
C VAL A 469 -16.17 -32.72 14.54
N LEU A 470 -15.60 -31.57 14.18
CA LEU A 470 -16.03 -30.27 14.69
C LEU A 470 -17.28 -29.80 13.93
N ARG A 471 -18.40 -29.59 14.64
CA ARG A 471 -19.55 -28.83 14.14
C ARG A 471 -19.72 -27.57 14.97
N TRP A 472 -19.73 -26.43 14.28
CA TRP A 472 -20.09 -25.13 14.86
C TRP A 472 -21.60 -25.07 15.05
N VAL A 473 -22.05 -24.78 16.28
CA VAL A 473 -23.46 -24.43 16.53
C VAL A 473 -23.50 -23.10 17.26
N THR A 474 -24.09 -22.09 16.62
CA THR A 474 -24.38 -20.81 17.24
C THR A 474 -25.58 -21.00 18.17
N VAL A 475 -25.41 -20.80 19.47
CA VAL A 475 -26.52 -20.94 20.43
C VAL A 475 -26.75 -19.64 21.19
N GLY A 476 -27.98 -19.14 21.18
CA GLY A 476 -28.38 -17.93 21.91
C GLY A 476 -28.23 -18.06 23.43
N ARG A 477 -28.04 -16.91 24.10
CA ARG A 477 -27.69 -16.75 25.53
C ARG A 477 -28.50 -17.59 26.53
N THR A 478 -29.75 -17.92 26.23
CA THR A 478 -30.64 -18.66 27.14
C THR A 478 -30.28 -20.15 27.29
N ARG A 479 -29.55 -20.74 26.34
CA ARG A 479 -29.15 -22.16 26.40
C ARG A 479 -27.82 -22.40 27.13
N VAL A 480 -26.93 -21.42 27.20
CA VAL A 480 -25.63 -21.53 27.90
C VAL A 480 -25.84 -21.78 29.40
N ARG A 481 -26.80 -21.09 30.03
CA ARG A 481 -27.13 -21.29 31.46
C ARG A 481 -27.67 -22.70 31.77
N ARG A 482 -28.34 -23.36 30.82
CA ARG A 482 -28.86 -24.72 31.00
C ARG A 482 -27.74 -25.76 30.90
N VAL A 483 -26.81 -25.58 29.96
CA VAL A 483 -25.65 -26.46 29.78
C VAL A 483 -24.69 -26.36 30.97
N CYS A 484 -24.39 -25.14 31.45
CA CYS A 484 -23.52 -24.97 32.63
C CYS A 484 -24.11 -25.64 33.89
N ARG A 485 -25.43 -25.54 34.10
CA ARG A 485 -26.12 -26.25 35.19
C ARG A 485 -26.06 -27.77 35.07
N GLN A 486 -26.16 -28.32 33.85
CA GLN A 486 -26.08 -29.76 33.63
C GLN A 486 -24.67 -30.32 33.82
N LEU A 487 -23.63 -29.48 33.62
CA LEU A 487 -22.23 -29.85 33.78
C LEU A 487 -21.66 -29.51 35.18
N GLY A 488 -22.48 -29.01 36.12
CA GLY A 488 -22.04 -28.66 37.47
C GLY A 488 -21.11 -27.44 37.55
N ILE A 489 -21.07 -26.63 36.49
CA ILE A 489 -20.22 -25.44 36.39
C ILE A 489 -21.04 -24.26 36.95
N LYS A 490 -20.56 -23.64 38.03
CA LYS A 490 -21.25 -22.52 38.72
C LYS A 490 -21.27 -21.23 37.92
#